data_AF-A0A8R7U9K5-F1
#
_entry.id   AF-A0A8R7U9K5-F1
#
_cell.length_a   1.000
_cell.length_b   1.000
_cell.length_c   1.000
_cell.angle_alpha   90.00
_cell.angle_beta   90.00
_cell.angle_gamma   90.00
#
_symmetry.space_group_name_H-M   'P 1'
#
loop_
_entity.id
_entity.type
_entity.pdbx_description
1 polymer ?
#
loop_
_entity_poly.entity_id
_entity_poly.type
_entity_poly.pdbx_seq_one_letter_code
_entity_poly.pdbx_strand_id
1 'polypeptide(L)'
;MRKFVFHKLCANLRRRGLLVDTFHVTVEEQVAMFIHVVGHNWKNRSIGFEFYRSGETVSRYFNAVLDALCLLARDVICIRTIETHSKITSTSRFHPYFEGCIGALDGTHIPACVPIHMQDRFRGRKSFPTQNVLAAVDFDLRFTYVLAGWEGSAHDSYVLQDALSRPNGLKIPEGKYFLADAGYAARPGILPPYRGV
;
A
#
# COMPACT_ATOMS: atom_id res chain seq x y z
N MET A 1 -5.99 -15.75 4.36
CA MET A 1 -4.51 -15.78 4.52
C MET A 1 -4.08 -17.19 4.89
N ARG A 2 -2.95 -17.71 4.38
CA ARG A 2 -2.45 -19.04 4.80
C ARG A 2 -2.00 -19.00 6.27
N LYS A 3 -2.32 -20.03 7.06
CA LYS A 3 -2.06 -20.09 8.51
C LYS A 3 -0.61 -19.81 8.90
N PHE A 4 0.36 -20.38 8.19
CA PHE A 4 1.78 -20.16 8.49
C PHE A 4 2.22 -18.69 8.27
N VAL A 5 1.63 -17.99 7.29
CA VAL A 5 1.93 -16.57 7.01
C VAL A 5 1.42 -15.70 8.15
N PHE A 6 0.22 -16.00 8.65
CA PHE A 6 -0.38 -15.31 9.80
C PHE A 6 0.50 -15.43 11.05
N HIS A 7 0.92 -16.64 11.41
CA HIS A 7 1.80 -16.82 12.57
C HIS A 7 3.19 -16.20 12.36
N LYS A 8 3.71 -16.20 11.13
CA LYS A 8 4.97 -15.50 10.81
C LYS A 8 4.85 -13.99 11.00
N LEU A 9 3.72 -13.39 10.64
CA LEU A 9 3.42 -11.98 10.89
C LEU A 9 3.35 -11.70 12.40
N CYS A 10 2.57 -12.48 13.16
CA CYS A 10 2.45 -12.32 14.61
C CYS A 10 3.81 -12.45 15.31
N ALA A 11 4.61 -13.46 14.95
CA ALA A 11 5.95 -13.65 15.48
C ALA A 11 6.89 -12.49 15.11
N ASN A 12 6.74 -11.87 13.94
CA ASN A 12 7.53 -10.71 13.53
C ASN A 12 7.16 -9.48 14.37
N LEU A 13 5.87 -9.19 14.52
CA LEU A 13 5.35 -8.08 15.33
C LEU A 13 5.79 -8.23 16.80
N ARG A 14 5.71 -9.44 17.35
CA ARG A 14 6.17 -9.77 18.71
C ARG A 14 7.68 -9.59 18.86
N ARG A 15 8.49 -10.14 17.95
CA ARG A 15 9.97 -10.06 18.00
C ARG A 15 10.47 -8.61 17.95
N ARG A 16 9.77 -7.75 17.22
CA ARG A 16 10.11 -6.32 17.10
C ARG A 16 9.58 -5.47 18.25
N GLY A 17 8.85 -6.06 19.21
CA GLY A 17 8.20 -5.34 20.30
C GLY A 17 7.10 -4.39 19.84
N LEU A 18 6.57 -4.55 18.63
CA LEU A 18 5.52 -3.68 18.09
C LEU A 18 4.14 -4.04 18.66
N LEU A 19 3.94 -5.32 19.00
CA LEU A 19 2.78 -5.82 19.73
C LEU A 19 3.26 -6.78 20.81
N VAL A 20 2.54 -6.79 21.92
CA VAL A 20 2.81 -7.67 23.06
C VAL A 20 1.55 -8.38 23.48
N ASP A 21 1.71 -9.59 24.03
CA ASP A 21 0.63 -10.29 24.67
C ASP A 21 0.22 -9.53 25.94
N THR A 22 -1.08 -9.41 26.16
CA THR A 22 -1.62 -8.91 27.42
C THR A 22 -2.25 -10.07 28.19
N PHE A 23 -2.55 -9.86 29.46
CA PHE A 23 -3.26 -10.87 30.25
C PHE A 23 -4.59 -11.30 29.61
N HIS A 24 -5.26 -10.38 28.90
CA HIS A 24 -6.58 -10.65 28.32
C HIS A 24 -6.54 -11.04 26.84
N VAL A 25 -5.60 -10.53 26.04
CA VAL A 25 -5.62 -10.66 24.57
C VAL A 25 -4.21 -10.91 24.04
N THR A 26 -4.02 -12.01 23.31
CA THR A 26 -2.76 -12.40 22.66
C THR A 26 -2.52 -11.61 21.38
N VAL A 27 -1.28 -11.51 20.92
CA VAL A 27 -0.94 -10.85 19.63
C VAL A 27 -1.71 -11.49 18.48
N GLU A 28 -1.86 -12.81 18.47
CA GLU A 28 -2.64 -13.51 17.45
C GLU A 28 -4.10 -13.05 17.46
N GLU A 29 -4.72 -12.91 18.63
CA GLU A 29 -6.10 -12.42 18.74
C GLU A 29 -6.21 -10.95 18.29
N GLN A 30 -5.26 -10.10 18.69
CA GLN A 30 -5.20 -8.69 18.26
C GLN A 30 -5.16 -8.59 16.73
N VAL A 31 -4.23 -9.31 16.09
CA VAL A 31 -4.04 -9.31 14.63
C VAL A 31 -5.23 -9.96 13.92
N ALA A 32 -5.83 -11.01 14.48
CA ALA A 32 -7.01 -11.65 13.91
C ALA A 32 -8.20 -10.68 13.86
N MET A 33 -8.50 -9.99 14.96
CA MET A 33 -9.55 -8.96 15.00
C MET A 33 -9.33 -7.90 13.92
N PHE A 34 -8.11 -7.38 13.79
CA PHE A 34 -7.76 -6.38 12.77
C PHE A 34 -7.99 -6.90 11.35
N ILE A 35 -7.49 -8.11 11.03
CA ILE A 35 -7.62 -8.70 9.69
C ILE A 35 -9.09 -8.95 9.33
N HIS A 36 -9.94 -9.35 10.26
CA HIS A 36 -11.38 -9.50 10.00
C HIS A 36 -12.04 -8.17 9.64
N VAL A 37 -11.65 -7.07 10.31
CA VAL A 37 -12.18 -5.73 9.99
C VAL A 37 -11.74 -5.32 8.58
N VAL A 38 -10.44 -5.34 8.26
CA VAL A 38 -9.94 -4.82 6.98
C VAL A 38 -10.16 -5.76 5.80
N GLY A 39 -10.19 -7.08 6.04
CA GLY A 39 -10.32 -8.10 5.00
C GLY A 39 -11.77 -8.44 4.65
N HIS A 40 -12.69 -8.30 5.60
CA HIS A 40 -14.10 -8.69 5.42
C HIS A 40 -15.09 -7.56 5.70
N ASN A 41 -14.62 -6.33 5.99
CA ASN A 41 -15.46 -5.18 6.34
C ASN A 41 -16.38 -5.45 7.55
N TRP A 42 -15.92 -6.28 8.49
CA TRP A 42 -16.67 -6.58 9.71
C TRP A 42 -16.76 -5.34 10.60
N LYS A 43 -17.92 -5.17 11.22
CA LYS A 43 -18.17 -4.05 12.13
C LYS A 43 -17.64 -4.38 13.52
N ASN A 44 -17.29 -3.35 14.28
CA ASN A 44 -16.79 -3.49 15.65
C ASN A 44 -17.66 -4.43 16.51
N ARG A 45 -18.99 -4.29 16.43
CA ARG A 45 -19.94 -5.17 17.14
C ARG A 45 -19.82 -6.64 16.72
N SER A 46 -19.64 -6.93 15.44
CA SER A 46 -19.49 -8.30 14.92
C SER A 46 -18.20 -8.95 15.43
N ILE A 47 -17.11 -8.19 15.47
CA ILE A 47 -15.84 -8.65 16.04
C ILE A 47 -15.99 -8.91 17.54
N GLY A 48 -16.63 -7.98 18.27
CA GLY A 48 -16.85 -8.13 19.70
C GLY A 48 -17.67 -9.38 20.04
N PHE A 49 -18.68 -9.69 19.21
CA PHE A 49 -19.45 -10.93 19.33
C PHE A 49 -18.60 -12.18 19.05
N GLU A 50 -17.86 -12.21 17.93
CA GLU A 50 -17.05 -13.36 17.52
C GLU A 50 -15.94 -13.70 18.52
N PHE A 51 -15.24 -12.67 19.01
CA PHE A 51 -14.09 -12.83 19.91
C PHE A 51 -14.46 -12.71 21.39
N TYR A 52 -15.76 -12.54 21.71
CA TYR A 52 -16.25 -12.31 23.09
C TYR A 52 -15.55 -11.13 23.79
N ARG A 53 -15.35 -10.03 23.07
CA ARG A 53 -14.67 -8.82 23.56
C ARG A 53 -15.59 -7.60 23.57
N SER A 54 -15.31 -6.67 24.49
CA SER A 54 -15.96 -5.37 24.47
C SER A 54 -15.61 -4.60 23.20
N GLY A 55 -16.51 -3.73 22.74
CA GLY A 55 -16.24 -2.88 21.57
C GLY A 55 -15.03 -1.94 21.78
N GLU A 56 -14.77 -1.55 23.03
CA GLU A 56 -13.57 -0.81 23.40
C GLU A 56 -12.29 -1.63 23.17
N THR A 57 -12.28 -2.91 23.58
CA THR A 57 -11.15 -3.83 23.34
C THR A 57 -10.86 -3.97 21.85
N VAL A 58 -11.92 -4.15 21.05
CA VAL A 58 -11.82 -4.24 19.58
C VAL A 58 -11.22 -2.96 19.00
N SER A 59 -11.73 -1.79 19.39
CA SER A 59 -11.21 -0.50 18.91
C SER A 59 -9.76 -0.26 19.32
N ARG A 60 -9.40 -0.58 20.56
CA ARG A 60 -8.04 -0.43 21.07
C ARG A 60 -7.04 -1.23 20.24
N TYR A 61 -7.31 -2.52 20.06
CA TYR A 61 -6.39 -3.40 19.33
C TYR A 61 -6.44 -3.21 17.82
N PHE A 62 -7.56 -2.71 17.27
CA PHE A 62 -7.58 -2.26 15.88
C PHE A 62 -6.54 -1.16 15.64
N ASN A 63 -6.51 -0.12 16.48
CA ASN A 63 -5.56 0.98 16.35
C ASN A 63 -4.12 0.53 16.66
N ALA A 64 -3.91 -0.27 17.71
CA ALA A 64 -2.58 -0.79 18.04
C ALA A 64 -1.97 -1.61 16.89
N VAL A 65 -2.76 -2.49 16.27
CA VAL A 65 -2.30 -3.29 15.12
C VAL A 65 -2.08 -2.40 13.89
N LEU A 66 -2.94 -1.40 13.64
CA LEU A 66 -2.75 -0.44 12.56
C LEU A 66 -1.40 0.27 12.66
N ASP A 67 -1.10 0.84 13.83
CA ASP A 67 0.16 1.56 14.08
C ASP A 67 1.37 0.62 13.91
N ALA A 68 1.29 -0.59 14.48
CA ALA A 68 2.34 -1.60 14.35
C ALA A 68 2.59 -1.99 12.87
N LEU A 69 1.53 -2.14 12.07
CA LEU A 69 1.65 -2.44 10.65
C LEU A 69 2.19 -1.25 9.84
N CYS A 70 1.81 -0.01 10.18
CA CYS A 70 2.39 1.19 9.57
C CYS A 70 3.88 1.33 9.85
N LEU A 71 4.34 0.96 11.05
CA LEU A 71 5.76 0.89 11.38
C LEU A 71 6.47 -0.23 10.61
N LEU A 72 5.89 -1.44 10.57
CA LEU A 72 6.43 -2.57 9.83
C LEU A 72 6.52 -2.29 8.32
N ALA A 73 5.54 -1.57 7.75
CA ALA A 73 5.47 -1.24 6.33
C ALA A 73 6.71 -0.49 5.84
N ARG A 74 7.35 0.33 6.69
CA ARG A 74 8.57 1.08 6.35
C ARG A 74 9.74 0.18 5.95
N ASP A 75 9.79 -1.05 6.49
CA ASP A 75 10.85 -2.02 6.21
C ASP A 75 10.46 -3.03 5.13
N VAL A 76 9.16 -3.15 4.84
CA VAL A 76 8.63 -4.19 3.95
C VAL A 76 8.27 -3.64 2.57
N ILE A 77 7.75 -2.41 2.52
CA ILE A 77 7.38 -1.68 1.30
C ILE A 77 8.56 -0.79 0.93
N CYS A 78 9.53 -1.38 0.24
CA CYS A 78 10.72 -0.71 -0.23
C CYS A 78 11.25 -1.40 -1.49
N ILE A 79 12.05 -0.68 -2.28
CA ILE A 79 12.76 -1.26 -3.42
C ILE A 79 13.85 -2.19 -2.86
N ARG A 80 13.75 -3.49 -3.15
CA ARG A 80 14.65 -4.53 -2.60
C ARG A 80 15.88 -4.79 -3.45
N THR A 81 15.74 -4.64 -4.76
CA THR A 81 16.82 -4.86 -5.73
C THR A 81 16.72 -3.83 -6.83
N ILE A 82 17.87 -3.46 -7.36
CA ILE A 82 18.03 -2.57 -8.52
C ILE A 82 18.53 -3.34 -9.74
N GLU A 83 18.78 -4.64 -9.59
CA GLU A 83 19.18 -5.50 -10.69
C GLU A 83 18.02 -5.70 -11.66
N THR A 84 18.34 -5.85 -12.95
CA THR A 84 17.33 -6.11 -13.97
C THR A 84 16.67 -7.45 -13.68
N HIS A 85 15.35 -7.43 -13.53
CA HIS A 85 14.60 -8.62 -13.12
C HIS A 85 14.73 -9.74 -14.16
N SER A 86 14.75 -11.00 -13.70
CA SER A 86 14.91 -12.18 -14.57
C SER A 86 13.84 -12.26 -15.67
N LYS A 87 12.62 -11.79 -15.40
CA LYS A 87 11.54 -11.69 -16.39
C LYS A 87 11.87 -10.79 -17.59
N ILE A 88 12.79 -9.82 -17.44
CA ILE A 88 13.28 -9.01 -18.55
C ILE A 88 14.42 -9.77 -19.26
N THR A 89 15.42 -10.21 -18.51
CA THR A 89 16.64 -10.83 -19.09
C THR A 89 16.39 -12.20 -19.72
N SER A 90 15.35 -12.92 -19.32
CA SER A 90 15.02 -14.25 -19.83
C SER A 90 14.43 -14.25 -21.24
N THR A 91 14.08 -13.10 -21.82
CA THR A 91 13.46 -13.02 -23.14
C THR A 91 14.04 -11.89 -23.98
N SER A 92 14.37 -12.23 -25.23
CA SER A 92 14.79 -11.25 -26.25
C SER A 92 13.71 -10.24 -26.63
N ARG A 93 12.45 -10.48 -26.23
CA ARG A 93 11.36 -9.52 -26.41
C ARG A 93 11.52 -8.29 -25.51
N PHE A 94 12.03 -8.49 -24.29
CA PHE A 94 12.14 -7.40 -23.31
C PHE A 94 13.59 -6.96 -23.12
N HIS A 95 14.56 -7.87 -23.21
CA HIS A 95 15.97 -7.51 -23.17
C HIS A 95 16.53 -7.23 -24.58
N PRO A 96 17.28 -6.15 -24.80
CA PRO A 96 17.79 -5.18 -23.80
C PRO A 96 16.85 -3.97 -23.56
N TYR A 97 15.73 -3.87 -24.28
CA TYR A 97 14.90 -2.66 -24.35
C TYR A 97 14.35 -2.16 -23.01
N PHE A 98 14.06 -3.06 -22.06
CA PHE A 98 13.56 -2.73 -20.73
C PHE A 98 14.61 -2.85 -19.61
N GLU A 99 15.90 -2.85 -19.97
CA GLU A 99 16.97 -2.81 -18.98
C GLU A 99 16.81 -1.57 -18.07
N GLY A 100 16.99 -1.76 -16.75
CA GLY A 100 16.78 -0.70 -15.76
C GLY A 100 15.33 -0.49 -15.29
N CYS A 101 14.35 -1.16 -15.90
CA CYS A 101 12.98 -1.16 -15.37
C CYS A 101 12.93 -1.91 -14.03
N ILE A 102 12.39 -1.26 -12.99
CA ILE A 102 12.26 -1.85 -11.64
C ILE A 102 10.82 -2.27 -11.32
N GLY A 103 9.85 -1.87 -12.13
CA GLY A 103 8.46 -2.23 -11.91
C GLY A 103 7.47 -1.31 -12.62
N ALA A 104 6.24 -1.28 -12.12
CA ALA A 104 5.18 -0.41 -12.60
C ALA A 104 4.62 0.46 -11.47
N LEU A 105 4.11 1.64 -11.82
CA LEU A 105 3.44 2.56 -10.92
C LEU A 105 2.13 3.05 -11.54
N ASP A 106 1.09 3.13 -10.71
CA ASP A 106 -0.21 3.62 -11.14
C ASP A 106 -1.00 4.25 -9.97
N GLY A 107 -1.96 5.09 -10.32
CA GLY A 107 -2.92 5.69 -9.40
C GLY A 107 -4.16 4.82 -9.28
N THR A 108 -4.71 4.68 -8.08
CA THR A 108 -5.97 3.96 -7.86
C THR A 108 -6.88 4.70 -6.90
N HIS A 109 -8.18 4.60 -7.12
CA HIS A 109 -9.19 5.26 -6.29
C HIS A 109 -9.84 4.27 -5.33
N ILE A 110 -9.68 4.52 -4.04
CA ILE A 110 -10.31 3.75 -2.96
C ILE A 110 -11.48 4.57 -2.38
N PRO A 111 -12.63 3.97 -2.05
CA PRO A 111 -13.72 4.69 -1.38
C PRO A 111 -13.26 5.38 -0.11
N ALA A 112 -13.64 6.65 0.07
CA ALA A 112 -13.30 7.45 1.23
C ALA A 112 -14.57 7.83 2.01
N CYS A 113 -14.51 7.71 3.34
CA CYS A 113 -15.55 8.22 4.22
C CYS A 113 -15.02 9.51 4.86
N VAL A 114 -15.52 10.66 4.39
CA VAL A 114 -15.07 11.98 4.86
C VAL A 114 -16.27 12.85 5.28
N PRO A 115 -16.08 13.80 6.21
CA PRO A 115 -17.12 14.75 6.60
C PRO A 115 -17.72 15.49 5.41
N ILE A 116 -19.01 15.82 5.47
CA ILE A 116 -19.76 16.46 4.37
C ILE A 116 -19.05 17.70 3.83
N HIS A 117 -18.54 18.57 4.71
CA HIS A 117 -17.85 19.80 4.32
C HIS A 117 -16.52 19.59 3.58
N MET A 118 -15.99 18.36 3.53
CA MET A 118 -14.80 18.00 2.75
C MET A 118 -15.13 17.19 1.50
N GLN A 119 -16.35 16.68 1.34
CA GLN A 119 -16.68 15.69 0.31
C GLN A 119 -16.42 16.18 -1.11
N ASP A 120 -16.59 17.47 -1.38
CA ASP A 120 -16.40 18.02 -2.73
C ASP A 120 -14.96 17.82 -3.23
N ARG A 121 -13.95 17.89 -2.35
CA ARG A 121 -12.56 17.59 -2.74
C ARG A 121 -12.35 16.11 -3.05
N PHE A 122 -13.08 15.22 -2.40
CA PHE A 122 -12.94 13.77 -2.56
C PHE A 122 -13.82 13.22 -3.70
N ARG A 123 -14.75 14.02 -4.23
CA ARG A 123 -15.54 13.68 -5.41
C ARG A 123 -14.70 13.85 -6.68
N GLY A 124 -14.16 12.72 -7.13
CA GLY A 124 -13.46 12.62 -8.41
C GLY A 124 -14.36 12.15 -9.54
N ARG A 125 -13.80 11.35 -10.44
CA ARG A 125 -14.51 10.74 -11.58
C ARG A 125 -15.56 9.69 -11.16
N LYS A 126 -15.53 9.20 -9.92
CA LYS A 126 -16.45 8.18 -9.41
C LYS A 126 -17.69 8.84 -8.79
N SER A 127 -18.81 8.12 -8.77
CA SER A 127 -20.08 8.59 -8.20
C SER A 127 -20.07 8.75 -6.66
N PHE A 128 -18.98 8.35 -6.01
CA PHE A 128 -18.79 8.42 -4.57
C PHE A 128 -17.44 9.08 -4.24
N PRO A 129 -17.29 9.69 -3.03
CA PRO A 129 -16.02 10.21 -2.58
C PRO A 129 -14.94 9.13 -2.55
N THR A 130 -13.76 9.44 -3.10
CA THR A 130 -12.62 8.53 -3.15
C THR A 130 -11.36 9.22 -2.65
N GLN A 131 -10.38 8.41 -2.27
CA GLN A 131 -9.02 8.81 -2.00
C GLN A 131 -8.15 8.25 -3.12
N ASN A 132 -7.32 9.11 -3.71
CA ASN A 132 -6.32 8.68 -4.67
C ASN A 132 -5.13 8.05 -3.92
N VAL A 133 -4.73 6.86 -4.35
CA VAL A 133 -3.60 6.11 -3.83
C VAL A 133 -2.66 5.80 -4.98
N LEU A 134 -1.46 6.34 -4.92
CA LEU A 134 -0.38 5.99 -5.84
C LEU A 134 0.35 4.77 -5.29
N ALA A 135 0.50 3.74 -6.12
CA ALA A 135 1.23 2.54 -5.73
C ALA A 135 2.27 2.19 -6.79
N ALA A 136 3.44 1.75 -6.33
CA ALA A 136 4.48 1.16 -7.16
C ALA A 136 4.67 -0.30 -6.76
N VAL A 137 4.83 -1.16 -7.75
CA VAL A 137 5.04 -2.60 -7.58
C VAL A 137 6.23 -3.09 -8.39
N ASP A 138 6.93 -4.10 -7.88
CA ASP A 138 7.97 -4.80 -8.64
C ASP A 138 7.38 -5.87 -9.57
N PHE A 139 8.26 -6.57 -10.30
CA PHE A 139 7.89 -7.65 -11.21
C PHE A 139 7.32 -8.90 -10.50
N ASP A 140 7.50 -9.03 -9.19
CA ASP A 140 6.90 -10.08 -8.35
C ASP A 140 5.54 -9.62 -7.77
N LEU A 141 5.01 -8.48 -8.22
CA LEU A 141 3.77 -7.85 -7.75
C LEU A 141 3.80 -7.48 -6.26
N ARG A 142 5.00 -7.21 -5.72
CA ARG A 142 5.17 -6.72 -4.36
C ARG A 142 5.18 -5.20 -4.38
N PHE A 143 4.43 -4.59 -3.47
CA PHE A 143 4.49 -3.14 -3.29
C PHE A 143 5.91 -2.71 -2.87
N THR A 144 6.47 -1.77 -3.62
CA THR A 144 7.74 -1.11 -3.33
C THR A 144 7.54 0.32 -2.84
N TYR A 145 6.37 0.91 -3.09
CA TYR A 145 5.95 2.20 -2.57
C TYR A 145 4.41 2.31 -2.57
N VAL A 146 3.86 2.97 -1.55
CA VAL A 146 2.43 3.32 -1.48
C VAL A 146 2.31 4.72 -0.88
N LEU A 147 1.64 5.62 -1.61
CA LEU A 147 1.23 6.93 -1.12
C LEU A 147 -0.29 7.01 -1.13
N ALA A 148 -0.86 6.87 0.06
CA ALA A 148 -2.27 7.16 0.30
C ALA A 148 -2.41 8.52 0.98
N GLY A 149 -3.55 9.19 0.76
CA GLY A 149 -3.89 10.42 1.50
C GLY A 149 -4.52 11.50 0.64
N TRP A 150 -4.35 11.37 -0.67
CA TRP A 150 -4.76 12.37 -1.63
C TRP A 150 -6.25 12.34 -1.90
N GLU A 151 -6.85 13.51 -2.10
CA GLU A 151 -8.26 13.60 -2.41
C GLU A 151 -8.56 12.96 -3.77
N GLY A 152 -9.74 12.38 -3.92
CA GLY A 152 -10.15 11.70 -5.16
C GLY A 152 -10.28 12.62 -6.38
N SER A 153 -10.28 13.94 -6.21
CA SER A 153 -10.20 14.89 -7.34
C SER A 153 -8.77 15.21 -7.75
N ALA A 154 -7.76 14.85 -6.95
CA ALA A 154 -6.36 15.15 -7.22
C ALA A 154 -5.90 14.41 -8.49
N HIS A 155 -5.26 15.15 -9.40
CA HIS A 155 -4.71 14.59 -10.62
C HIS A 155 -3.51 13.69 -10.31
N ASP A 156 -3.39 12.56 -11.00
CA ASP A 156 -2.32 11.59 -10.79
C ASP A 156 -0.91 12.21 -10.91
N SER A 157 -0.74 13.19 -11.80
CA SER A 157 0.52 13.93 -11.92
C SER A 157 0.90 14.72 -10.66
N TYR A 158 -0.08 15.28 -9.94
CA TYR A 158 0.17 15.97 -8.67
C TYR A 158 0.53 14.98 -7.57
N VAL A 159 -0.20 13.86 -7.50
CA VAL A 159 0.10 12.78 -6.54
C VAL A 159 1.50 12.21 -6.76
N LEU A 160 1.90 12.00 -8.02
CA LEU A 160 3.26 11.58 -8.38
C LEU A 160 4.31 12.64 -8.02
N GLN A 161 4.05 13.92 -8.28
CA GLN A 161 4.99 14.98 -7.94
C GLN A 161 5.22 15.08 -6.42
N ASP A 162 4.16 14.93 -5.62
CA ASP A 162 4.26 14.82 -4.17
C ASP A 162 5.07 13.58 -3.76
N ALA A 163 4.74 12.41 -4.33
CA ALA A 163 5.48 11.18 -4.05
C ALA A 163 6.99 11.33 -4.26
N LEU A 164 7.42 12.05 -5.30
CA LEU A 164 8.84 12.24 -5.62
C LEU A 164 9.53 13.35 -4.81
N SER A 165 8.79 14.34 -4.31
CA SER A 165 9.36 15.50 -3.61
C SER A 165 9.39 15.37 -2.08
N ARG A 166 8.61 14.44 -1.51
CA ARG A 166 8.57 14.20 -0.07
C ARG A 166 9.92 13.69 0.47
N PRO A 167 10.32 14.07 1.70
CA PRO A 167 11.54 13.55 2.35
C PRO A 167 11.58 12.02 2.46
N ASN A 168 10.42 11.42 2.77
CA ASN A 168 10.20 9.97 2.82
C ASN A 168 9.43 9.47 1.58
N GLY A 169 9.63 10.17 0.46
CA GLY A 169 8.98 9.89 -0.82
C GLY A 169 9.57 8.68 -1.56
N LEU A 170 9.04 8.44 -2.75
CA LEU A 170 9.53 7.45 -3.68
C LEU A 170 10.93 7.85 -4.16
N LYS A 171 11.94 7.07 -3.78
CA LYS A 171 13.33 7.25 -4.21
C LYS A 171 13.64 6.29 -5.36
N ILE A 172 13.71 6.83 -6.57
CA ILE A 172 14.05 6.04 -7.76
C ILE A 172 15.57 6.09 -7.93
N PRO A 173 16.28 4.94 -7.94
CA PRO A 173 17.72 4.91 -8.16
C PRO A 173 18.10 5.45 -9.53
N GLU A 174 19.30 6.03 -9.64
CA GLU A 174 19.82 6.55 -10.91
C GLU A 174 19.90 5.45 -11.97
N GLY A 175 19.52 5.79 -13.21
CA GLY A 175 19.46 4.84 -14.32
C GLY A 175 18.34 3.80 -14.21
N LYS A 176 17.44 3.91 -13.22
CA LYS A 176 16.27 3.03 -13.06
C LYS A 176 14.98 3.79 -13.30
N TYR A 177 13.91 3.06 -13.64
CA TYR A 177 12.60 3.66 -13.89
C TYR A 177 11.43 2.71 -13.62
N PHE A 178 10.26 3.29 -13.34
CA PHE A 178 8.98 2.60 -13.33
C PHE A 178 8.26 2.82 -14.66
N LEU A 179 7.61 1.77 -15.16
CA LEU A 179 6.57 1.91 -16.18
C LEU A 179 5.34 2.56 -15.56
N ALA A 180 4.73 3.50 -16.27
CA ALA A 180 3.56 4.22 -15.78
C ALA A 180 2.43 4.17 -16.81
N ASP A 181 1.21 4.46 -16.36
CA ASP A 181 0.06 4.57 -17.25
C ASP A 181 0.24 5.71 -18.28
N ALA A 182 -0.63 5.71 -19.31
CA ALA A 182 -0.58 6.73 -20.33
C ALA A 182 -0.92 8.13 -19.80
N GLY A 183 -1.54 8.29 -18.63
CA GLY A 183 -1.88 9.55 -17.99
C GLY A 183 -0.68 10.30 -17.39
N TYR A 184 0.41 9.58 -17.08
CA TYR A 184 1.64 10.21 -16.58
C TYR A 184 2.49 10.85 -17.68
N ALA A 185 3.26 11.86 -17.28
CA ALA A 185 4.26 12.51 -18.14
C ALA A 185 5.61 11.79 -18.06
N ALA A 186 6.29 11.67 -19.20
CA ALA A 186 7.64 11.12 -19.27
C ALA A 186 8.63 12.04 -18.53
N ARG A 187 9.44 11.45 -17.65
CA ARG A 187 10.47 12.17 -16.87
C ARG A 187 11.51 11.17 -16.34
N PRO A 188 12.68 11.62 -15.86
CA PRO A 188 13.63 10.72 -15.22
C PRO A 188 12.96 9.85 -14.15
N GLY A 189 13.13 8.53 -14.28
CA GLY A 189 12.53 7.54 -13.39
C GLY A 189 11.11 7.08 -13.75
N ILE A 190 10.42 7.70 -14.71
CA ILE A 190 9.03 7.36 -15.07
C ILE A 190 8.89 7.27 -16.59
N LEU A 191 8.52 6.09 -17.08
CA LEU A 191 8.35 5.81 -18.50
C LEU A 191 6.89 5.44 -18.82
N PRO A 192 6.07 6.38 -19.34
CA PRO A 192 4.75 6.08 -19.86
C PRO A 192 4.83 5.41 -21.25
N PRO A 193 3.76 4.74 -21.72
CA PRO A 193 3.69 4.22 -23.08
C PRO A 193 3.75 5.34 -24.12
N TYR A 194 4.28 5.03 -25.30
CA TYR A 194 4.25 5.95 -26.44
C TYR A 194 2.80 6.23 -26.85
N ARG A 195 2.42 7.52 -26.89
CA ARG A 195 1.09 7.96 -27.32
C ARG A 195 1.13 8.20 -28.84
N GLY A 196 0.63 7.25 -29.64
CA GLY A 196 0.62 7.41 -31.10
C GLY A 196 0.47 6.12 -31.91
N VAL A 197 -0.20 5.11 -31.34
CA VAL A 197 -0.59 3.87 -32.03
C VAL A 197 -2.10 3.73 -31.96
#